data_AF-A0A1I6SLF7-F1
#
_entry.id   AF-A0A1I6SLF7-F1
#
_cell.length_a   1.000
_cell.length_b   1.000
_cell.length_c   1.000
_cell.angle_alpha   90.00
_cell.angle_beta   90.00
_cell.angle_gamma   90.00
#
_symmetry.space_group_name_H-M   'P 1'
#
loop_
_entity.id
_entity.type
_entity.pdbx_description
1 polymer ?
#
loop_
_entity_poly.entity_id
_entity_poly.type
_entity_poly.pdbx_seq_one_letter_code
_entity_poly.pdbx_strand_id
1 'polypeptide(L)'
;MMLSPKEMERLTVFTAAELARRRKDRGVKLNHPETVAYISDWVCEGARDGKSVSQLRAEATQLLTREDVMDGVPEMVDMVQIEPVFPDGTKLVTIHDPIRADSREQLEELDEREAVSDREATDGTEVE
;
A
#
# COMPACT_ATOMS: atom_id res chain seq x y z
N MET A 1 7.90 19.35 -21.30
CA MET A 1 6.64 18.94 -20.64
C MET A 1 5.99 20.19 -20.06
N MET A 2 4.67 20.29 -20.16
CA MET A 2 3.88 21.32 -19.47
C MET A 2 3.11 20.59 -18.38
N LEU A 3 3.67 20.53 -17.18
CA LEU A 3 3.07 19.79 -16.06
C LEU A 3 2.00 20.64 -15.40
N SER A 4 0.84 20.03 -15.17
CA SER A 4 -0.20 20.58 -14.29
C SER A 4 0.28 20.59 -12.83
N PRO A 5 -0.32 21.43 -11.97
CA PRO A 5 -0.03 21.42 -10.53
C PRO A 5 -0.15 20.03 -9.90
N LYS A 6 -1.17 19.26 -10.28
CA LYS A 6 -1.39 17.89 -9.79
C LYS A 6 -0.28 16.92 -10.19
N GLU A 7 0.27 17.06 -11.40
CA GLU A 7 1.41 16.27 -11.84
C GLU A 7 2.69 16.67 -11.09
N MET A 8 2.88 17.95 -10.76
CA MET A 8 4.00 18.38 -9.91
C MET A 8 3.89 17.86 -8.47
N GLU A 9 2.68 17.85 -7.90
CA GLU A 9 2.42 17.24 -6.59
C GLU A 9 2.74 15.75 -6.62
N ARG A 10 2.32 15.02 -7.67
CA ARG A 10 2.67 13.61 -7.86
C ARG A 10 4.18 13.37 -7.89
N LEU A 11 4.94 14.22 -8.60
CA LEU A 11 6.41 14.15 -8.62
C LEU A 11 7.04 14.44 -7.25
N THR A 12 6.42 15.32 -6.46
CA THR A 12 6.85 15.61 -5.09
C THR A 12 6.67 14.39 -4.19
N VAL A 13 5.51 13.72 -4.27
CA VAL A 13 5.23 12.46 -3.56
C VAL A 13 6.22 11.38 -3.99
N PHE A 14 6.45 11.21 -5.30
CA PHE A 14 7.44 10.26 -5.81
C PHE A 14 8.85 10.51 -5.24
N THR A 15 9.28 11.77 -5.17
CA THR A 15 10.59 12.14 -4.63
C THR A 15 10.70 11.79 -3.14
N ALA A 16 9.64 12.04 -2.36
CA ALA A 16 9.60 11.65 -0.95
C ALA A 16 9.60 10.12 -0.77
N ALA A 17 8.87 9.39 -1.62
CA ALA A 17 8.82 7.93 -1.61
C ALA A 17 10.16 7.30 -2.02
N GLU A 18 10.86 7.86 -3.00
CA GLU A 18 12.22 7.45 -3.37
C GLU A 18 13.20 7.64 -2.22
N LEU A 19 13.10 8.75 -1.50
CA LEU A 19 13.89 8.97 -0.29
C LEU A 19 13.57 7.93 0.79
N ALA A 20 12.29 7.60 0.98
CA ALA A 20 11.84 6.57 1.92
C ALA A 20 12.36 5.17 1.53
N ARG A 21 12.23 4.74 0.27
CA ARG A 21 12.78 3.48 -0.27
C ARG A 21 14.26 3.34 0.03
N ARG A 22 15.06 4.35 -0.34
CA ARG A 22 16.51 4.34 -0.10
C ARG A 22 16.86 4.26 1.39
N ARG A 23 16.04 4.82 2.27
CA ARG A 23 16.23 4.72 3.74
C ARG A 23 15.89 3.33 4.24
N LYS A 24 14.74 2.78 3.82
CA LYS A 24 14.32 1.41 4.13
C LYS A 24 15.34 0.37 3.68
N ASP A 25 15.90 0.51 2.47
CA ASP A 25 16.92 -0.40 1.92
C ASP A 25 18.23 -0.40 2.74
N ARG A 26 18.50 0.66 3.49
CA ARG A 26 19.62 0.74 4.45
C ARG A 26 19.26 0.26 5.85
N GLY A 27 18.04 -0.23 6.06
CA GLY A 27 17.53 -0.67 7.36
C GLY A 27 17.09 0.47 8.29
N VAL A 28 16.84 1.67 7.75
CA VAL A 28 16.32 2.78 8.56
C VAL A 28 14.79 2.66 8.65
N LYS A 29 14.28 2.61 9.88
CA LYS A 29 12.85 2.65 10.17
C LYS A 29 12.23 3.95 9.64
N LEU A 30 11.14 3.82 8.89
CA LEU A 30 10.44 4.95 8.29
C LEU A 30 9.66 5.75 9.34
N ASN A 31 9.70 7.09 9.21
CA ASN A 31 8.81 7.96 9.98
C ASN A 31 7.46 8.16 9.27
N HIS A 32 6.55 8.90 9.90
CA HIS A 32 5.19 9.15 9.39
C HIS A 32 5.14 9.65 7.93
N PRO A 33 5.79 10.78 7.54
CA PRO A 33 5.71 11.26 6.15
C PRO A 33 6.38 10.31 5.15
N GLU A 34 7.43 9.59 5.54
CA GLU A 34 8.08 8.58 4.69
C GLU A 34 7.15 7.38 4.43
N THR A 35 6.48 6.90 5.47
CA THR A 35 5.48 5.82 5.38
C THR A 35 4.33 6.19 4.45
N VAL A 36 3.75 7.38 4.64
CA VAL A 36 2.65 7.86 3.80
C VAL A 36 3.09 8.02 2.35
N ALA A 37 4.27 8.60 2.11
CA ALA A 37 4.81 8.77 0.75
C ALA A 37 5.08 7.41 0.08
N TYR A 38 5.68 6.46 0.81
CA TYR A 38 5.99 5.13 0.31
C TYR A 38 4.74 4.39 -0.17
N ILE A 39 3.70 4.34 0.68
CA ILE A 39 2.42 3.68 0.34
C ILE A 39 1.75 4.41 -0.81
N SER A 40 1.72 5.74 -0.78
CA SER A 40 1.03 6.54 -1.80
C SER A 40 1.63 6.34 -3.18
N ASP A 41 2.96 6.32 -3.25
CA ASP A 41 3.68 6.09 -4.48
C ASP A 41 3.46 4.68 -5.03
N TRP A 42 3.49 3.66 -4.16
CA TRP A 42 3.19 2.29 -4.56
C TRP A 42 1.77 2.16 -5.15
N VAL A 43 0.78 2.82 -4.56
CA VAL A 43 -0.60 2.84 -5.07
C VAL A 43 -0.68 3.52 -6.44
N CYS A 44 0.04 4.61 -6.64
CA CYS A 44 0.12 5.29 -7.93
C CYS A 44 0.76 4.42 -9.02
N GLU A 45 1.87 3.74 -8.72
CA GLU A 45 2.52 2.86 -9.68
C GLU A 45 1.66 1.63 -9.99
N GLY A 46 1.03 1.02 -8.98
CA GLY A 46 0.13 -0.10 -9.20
C GLY A 46 -1.10 0.26 -10.05
N ALA A 47 -1.66 1.47 -9.87
CA ALA A 47 -2.72 1.97 -10.75
C ALA A 47 -2.22 2.19 -12.18
N ARG A 48 -0.98 2.66 -12.34
CA ARG A 48 -0.33 2.83 -13.65
C ARG A 48 -0.08 1.50 -14.36
N ASP A 49 0.19 0.44 -13.60
CA ASP A 49 0.35 -0.94 -14.07
C ASP A 49 -0.99 -1.63 -14.37
N GLY A 50 -2.11 -0.99 -14.04
CA GLY A 50 -3.46 -1.49 -14.33
C GLY A 50 -4.05 -2.40 -13.24
N LYS A 51 -3.51 -2.38 -12.01
CA LYS A 51 -4.15 -3.04 -10.86
C LYS A 51 -5.51 -2.42 -10.59
N SER A 52 -6.44 -3.22 -10.09
CA SER A 52 -7.75 -2.73 -9.67
C SER A 52 -7.69 -2.01 -8.32
N VAL A 53 -8.72 -1.21 -8.01
CA VAL A 53 -8.82 -0.54 -6.70
C VAL A 53 -8.84 -1.56 -5.55
N SER A 54 -9.49 -2.72 -5.73
CA SER A 54 -9.54 -3.75 -4.68
C SER A 54 -8.18 -4.41 -4.47
N GLN A 55 -7.43 -4.69 -5.53
CA GLN A 55 -6.06 -5.23 -5.45
C GLN A 55 -5.14 -4.26 -4.70
N LEU A 56 -5.16 -2.97 -5.09
CA LEU A 56 -4.35 -1.95 -4.43
C LEU A 56 -4.68 -1.83 -2.94
N ARG A 57 -5.97 -1.93 -2.56
CA ARG A 57 -6.40 -1.89 -1.16
C ARG A 57 -5.89 -3.06 -0.36
N ALA A 58 -5.98 -4.28 -0.91
CA ALA A 58 -5.52 -5.49 -0.24
C ALA A 58 -3.99 -5.50 -0.08
N GLU A 59 -3.27 -5.36 -1.19
CA GLU A 59 -1.81 -5.47 -1.24
C GLU A 59 -1.10 -4.32 -0.50
N ALA A 60 -1.68 -3.12 -0.44
CA ALA A 60 -1.06 -1.99 0.26
C ALA A 60 -0.84 -2.27 1.76
N THR A 61 -1.69 -3.11 2.38
CA THR A 61 -1.57 -3.50 3.80
C THR A 61 -0.46 -4.50 4.07
N GLN A 62 0.15 -5.05 3.02
CA GLN A 62 1.25 -6.02 3.10
C GLN A 62 2.62 -5.36 2.84
N LEU A 63 2.64 -4.05 2.53
CA LEU A 63 3.85 -3.34 2.13
C LEU A 63 4.83 -3.12 3.29
N LEU A 64 4.31 -2.78 4.47
CA LEU A 64 5.10 -2.38 5.63
C LEU A 64 4.59 -3.10 6.88
N THR A 65 5.53 -3.54 7.71
CA THR A 65 5.24 -4.07 9.05
C THR A 65 5.67 -3.05 10.11
N ARG A 66 5.34 -3.29 11.38
CA ARG A 66 5.82 -2.45 12.49
C ARG A 66 7.34 -2.43 12.60
N GLU A 67 8.04 -3.44 12.10
CA GLU A 67 9.50 -3.47 12.03
C GLU A 67 10.08 -2.47 11.02
N ASP A 68 9.35 -2.16 9.95
CA ASP A 68 9.79 -1.24 8.90
C ASP A 68 9.63 0.25 9.30
N VAL A 69 8.89 0.54 10.36
CA VAL A 69 8.52 1.91 10.77
C VAL A 69 8.95 2.23 12.20
N MET A 70 9.02 3.52 12.52
CA MET A 70 9.28 4.00 13.88
C MET A 70 8.09 3.72 14.80
N ASP A 71 8.37 3.61 16.09
CA ASP A 71 7.33 3.38 17.11
C ASP A 71 6.30 4.53 17.10
N GLY A 72 5.02 4.19 17.26
CA GLY A 72 3.91 5.15 17.20
C GLY A 72 3.46 5.51 15.79
N VAL A 73 4.25 5.24 14.74
CA VAL A 73 3.83 5.49 13.35
C VAL A 73 2.61 4.66 12.94
N PRO A 74 2.49 3.35 13.26
CA PRO A 74 1.30 2.56 12.91
C PRO A 74 0.01 3.18 13.44
N GLU A 75 0.02 3.67 14.68
CA GLU A 75 -1.13 4.31 15.33
C GLU A 75 -1.43 5.73 14.80
N MET A 76 -0.48 6.35 14.09
CA MET A 76 -0.66 7.66 13.47
C MET A 76 -1.17 7.58 12.04
N VAL A 77 -1.09 6.40 11.40
CA VAL A 77 -1.46 6.19 10.00
C VAL A 77 -2.68 5.27 9.93
N ASP A 78 -3.83 5.74 10.42
CA ASP A 78 -5.09 4.99 10.37
C ASP A 78 -5.58 4.76 8.93
N MET A 79 -5.35 5.75 8.07
CA MET A 79 -5.75 5.68 6.67
C MET A 79 -4.87 6.53 5.76
N VAL A 80 -4.71 6.08 4.52
CA VAL A 80 -4.04 6.83 3.45
C VAL A 80 -5.00 6.94 2.26
N GLN A 81 -5.21 8.16 1.78
CA GLN A 81 -6.08 8.45 0.65
C GLN A 81 -5.26 8.99 -0.51
N ILE A 82 -5.40 8.35 -1.68
CA ILE A 82 -4.67 8.71 -2.89
C ILE A 82 -5.62 8.73 -4.07
N GLU A 83 -5.44 9.68 -4.97
CA GLU A 83 -6.16 9.75 -6.25
C GLU A 83 -5.24 9.40 -7.43
N PRO A 84 -4.87 8.13 -7.63
CA PRO A 84 -4.04 7.75 -8.76
C PRO A 84 -4.84 7.75 -10.07
N VAL A 85 -4.11 7.77 -11.19
CA VAL A 85 -4.68 7.74 -12.55
C VAL A 85 -4.64 6.30 -13.06
N PHE A 86 -5.81 5.68 -13.23
CA PHE A 86 -5.98 4.38 -13.86
C PHE A 86 -6.18 4.52 -15.38
N PRO A 87 -6.10 3.41 -16.15
CA PRO A 87 -6.43 3.43 -17.58
C PRO A 87 -7.82 3.97 -17.90
N ASP A 88 -8.77 3.87 -16.97
CA ASP A 88 -10.15 4.34 -17.11
C ASP A 88 -10.43 5.67 -16.36
N GLY A 89 -9.39 6.34 -15.85
CA GLY A 89 -9.49 7.66 -15.23
C GLY A 89 -8.99 7.73 -13.79
N THR A 90 -9.13 8.90 -13.17
CA THR A 90 -8.73 9.11 -11.77
C THR A 90 -9.79 8.53 -10.84
N LYS A 91 -9.35 7.80 -9.80
CA LYS A 91 -10.25 7.25 -8.77
C LYS A 91 -9.64 7.45 -7.39
N LEU A 92 -10.47 7.63 -6.36
CA LEU A 92 -10.04 7.67 -4.98
C LEU A 92 -9.78 6.25 -4.47
N VAL A 93 -8.57 6.01 -3.97
CA VAL A 93 -8.17 4.78 -3.28
C VAL A 93 -7.96 5.13 -1.81
N THR A 94 -8.70 4.46 -0.93
CA THR A 94 -8.54 4.59 0.52
C THR A 94 -8.00 3.28 1.08
N ILE A 95 -6.81 3.35 1.65
CA ILE A 95 -6.17 2.26 2.39
C ILE A 95 -6.48 2.50 3.87
N HIS A 96 -7.04 1.50 4.53
CA HIS A 96 -7.29 1.51 5.98
C HIS A 96 -6.25 0.61 6.65
N ASP A 97 -5.77 1.02 7.82
CA ASP A 97 -4.84 0.27 8.65
C ASP A 97 -3.66 -0.33 7.83
N PRO A 98 -2.91 0.50 7.08
CA PRO A 98 -1.87 0.03 6.16
C PRO A 98 -0.72 -0.72 6.85
N ILE A 99 -0.59 -0.62 8.17
CA ILE A 99 0.44 -1.30 8.96
C ILE A 99 -0.25 -2.12 10.05
N ARG A 100 -0.71 -3.32 9.68
CA ARG A 100 -1.49 -4.21 10.56
C ARG A 100 -0.68 -5.35 11.19
N ALA A 101 0.49 -5.67 10.64
CA ALA A 101 1.31 -6.79 11.10
C ALA A 101 2.57 -6.31 11.81
N ASP A 102 2.97 -7.07 12.84
CA ASP A 102 4.13 -6.79 13.66
C ASP A 102 5.42 -7.14 12.90
N SER A 103 5.46 -8.31 12.27
CA SER A 103 6.63 -8.83 11.54
C SER A 103 6.29 -9.36 10.13
N ARG A 104 7.33 -9.65 9.34
CA ARG A 104 7.17 -10.24 8.00
C ARG A 104 6.60 -11.66 8.04
N GLU A 105 7.03 -12.46 9.01
CA GLU A 105 6.52 -13.82 9.23
C GLU A 105 5.01 -13.81 9.48
N GLN A 106 4.52 -12.85 10.28
CA GLN A 106 3.09 -12.71 10.54
C GLN A 106 2.30 -12.33 9.28
N LEU A 107 2.86 -11.50 8.38
CA LEU A 107 2.20 -11.21 7.10
C LEU A 107 2.05 -12.46 6.24
N GLU A 108 3.09 -13.30 6.19
CA GLU A 108 3.08 -14.55 5.43
C GLU A 108 2.01 -15.51 6.00
N GLU A 109 1.91 -15.65 7.33
CA GLU A 109 0.87 -16.47 7.96
C GLU A 109 -0.56 -15.95 7.69
N LEU A 110 -0.75 -14.63 7.61
CA LEU A 110 -2.05 -14.03 7.30
C LEU A 110 -2.46 -14.29 5.85
N ASP A 111 -1.52 -14.19 4.92
CA ASP A 111 -1.73 -14.45 3.49
C ASP A 111 -2.06 -15.93 3.25
N GLU A 112 -1.37 -16.84 3.94
CA GLU A 112 -1.67 -18.28 3.89
C GLU A 112 -3.08 -18.60 4.42
N ARG A 113 -3.51 -17.95 5.50
CA ARG A 113 -4.87 -18.14 6.06
C ARG A 113 -5.96 -17.61 5.14
N GLU A 114 -5.77 -16.43 4.54
CA GLU A 114 -6.70 -15.88 3.55
C GLU A 114 -6.79 -16.79 2.31
N ALA A 115 -5.66 -17.32 1.83
CA ALA A 115 -5.63 -18.24 0.69
C ALA A 115 -6.31 -19.60 0.96
N VAL A 116 -6.25 -20.12 2.19
CA VAL A 116 -6.97 -21.34 2.59
C VAL A 116 -8.47 -21.07 2.68
N SER A 117 -8.87 -19.95 3.28
CA SER A 117 -10.29 -19.55 3.38
C SER A 117 -10.97 -19.38 2.03
N ASP A 118 -10.29 -18.77 1.04
CA ASP A 118 -10.85 -18.59 -0.29
C ASP A 118 -11.06 -19.92 -1.03
N ARG A 119 -10.17 -20.91 -0.82
CA ARG A 119 -10.32 -22.25 -1.39
C ARG A 119 -11.52 -22.99 -0.81
N GLU A 120 -11.71 -22.92 0.51
CA GLU A 120 -12.86 -23.54 1.18
C GLU A 120 -14.20 -22.89 0.76
N ALA A 121 -14.22 -21.58 0.51
CA ALA A 121 -15.40 -20.88 0.01
C ALA A 121 -15.80 -21.30 -1.43
N THR A 122 -14.81 -21.62 -2.28
CA THR A 122 -15.07 -22.08 -3.65
C THR A 122 -15.54 -23.54 -3.74
N ASP A 123 -15.10 -24.41 -2.84
CA ASP A 123 -15.47 -25.83 -2.81
C ASP A 123 -16.90 -26.07 -2.26
N GLY A 124 -17.44 -25.10 -1.51
CA GLY A 124 -18.79 -25.17 -0.93
C GLY A 124 -19.95 -24.73 -1.85
N THR A 125 -19.67 -24.30 -3.09
CA THR A 125 -20.71 -23.74 -3.99
C THR A 125 -21.16 -24.73 -5.09
N GLU A 126 -20.53 -25.91 -5.24
CA GLU A 126 -20.95 -26.95 -6.19
C GLU A 126 -21.83 -28.04 -5.55
N VAL A 127 -22.91 -27.67 -4.86
CA VAL A 127 -24.01 -28.61 -4.59
C VAL A 127 -25.34 -27.86 -4.43
N GLU A 128 -26.05 -27.65 -5.54
CA GLU A 128 -27.51 -27.83 -5.71
C GLU A 128 -27.96 -27.58 -7.16
#